data_AF-A0A7Z9Q0N6-F1
#
_entry.id   AF-A0A7Z9Q0N6-F1
#
_cell.length_a   1.000
_cell.length_b   1.000
_cell.length_c   1.000
_cell.angle_alpha   90.00
_cell.angle_beta   90.00
_cell.angle_gamma   90.00
#
_symmetry.space_group_name_H-M   'P 1'
#
loop_
_entity.id
_entity.type
_entity.pdbx_description
1 polymer ?
#
loop_
_entity_poly.entity_id
_entity_poly.type
_entity_poly.pdbx_seq_one_letter_code
_entity_poly.pdbx_strand_id
1 'polypeptide(L)' 'MIAQGDMVAVFYRDSGRIMESGADYDVVGVHRIEFQDGKIVRFENLFDTASLERSLKRSKAHAL' A
#
# COMPACT_ATOMS: atom_id res chain seq x y z
N MET A 1 -13.56 -18.38 7.08
CA MET A 1 -12.72 -19.41 6.44
C MET A 1 -12.49 -18.94 5.02
N ILE A 2 -11.24 -18.74 4.62
CA ILE A 2 -10.86 -18.42 3.22
C ILE A 2 -10.61 -19.78 2.57
N ALA A 3 -11.41 -20.15 1.58
CA ALA A 3 -11.27 -21.37 0.81
C ALA A 3 -10.13 -21.26 -0.22
N GLN A 4 -9.70 -22.40 -0.77
CA GLN A 4 -8.65 -22.48 -1.78
C GLN A 4 -9.13 -21.85 -3.10
N GLY A 5 -8.33 -20.96 -3.71
CA GLY A 5 -8.72 -20.18 -4.90
C GLY A 5 -9.47 -18.89 -4.57
N ASP A 6 -9.69 -18.60 -3.29
CA ASP A 6 -10.32 -17.34 -2.88
C ASP A 6 -9.35 -16.18 -3.08
N MET A 7 -9.89 -15.15 -3.70
CA MET A 7 -9.28 -13.83 -3.77
C MET A 7 -9.73 -13.02 -2.56
N VAL A 8 -8.78 -12.56 -1.77
CA VAL A 8 -9.01 -11.67 -0.63
C VAL A 8 -8.63 -10.25 -1.03
N ALA A 9 -9.56 -9.32 -0.85
CA ALA A 9 -9.29 -7.88 -0.95
C ALA A 9 -9.19 -7.27 0.45
N VAL A 10 -8.07 -6.63 0.76
CA VAL A 10 -7.85 -5.90 2.02
C VAL A 10 -7.68 -4.42 1.71
N PHE A 11 -8.63 -3.60 2.14
CA PHE A 11 -8.48 -2.15 2.12
C PHE A 11 -7.55 -1.72 3.25
N TYR A 12 -6.58 -0.87 2.95
CA TYR A 12 -5.61 -0.42 3.93
C TYR A 12 -5.33 1.09 3.79
N ARG A 13 -4.83 1.66 4.89
CA ARG A 13 -4.14 2.95 4.89
C ARG A 13 -2.74 2.71 5.43
N ASP A 14 -1.73 3.15 4.70
CA ASP A 14 -0.34 3.07 5.09
C ASP A 14 0.25 4.47 5.15
N SER A 15 0.99 4.76 6.21
CA SER A 15 1.61 6.06 6.43
C SER A 15 2.91 5.88 7.18
N GLY A 16 3.92 6.64 6.78
CA GLY A 16 5.23 6.54 7.39
C GLY A 16 6.21 7.55 6.81
N ARG A 17 7.50 7.33 7.07
CA ARG A 17 8.59 8.17 6.57
C ARG A 17 9.55 7.33 5.73
N ILE A 18 9.83 7.79 4.52
CA ILE A 18 10.83 7.18 3.64
C ILE A 18 12.21 7.57 4.16
N MET A 19 12.97 6.61 4.69
CA MET A 19 14.27 6.88 5.33
C MET A 19 15.26 7.59 4.41
N GLU A 20 15.35 7.20 3.14
CA GLU A 20 16.29 7.77 2.18
C GLU A 20 16.04 9.26 1.90
N SER A 21 14.77 9.66 1.80
CA SER A 21 14.40 11.04 1.43
C SER A 21 13.95 11.90 2.61
N GLY A 22 13.74 11.29 3.77
CA GLY A 22 13.09 11.91 4.93
C GLY A 22 11.61 12.27 4.71
N ALA A 23 11.05 12.02 3.53
CA ALA A 23 9.69 12.42 3.19
C ALA A 23 8.65 11.51 3.85
N ASP A 24 7.64 12.13 4.44
CA ASP A 24 6.45 11.50 4.97
C ASP A 24 5.47 11.14 3.84
N TYR A 25 4.85 9.98 3.93
CA TYR A 25 3.84 9.50 3.01
C TYR A 25 2.58 9.07 3.76
N ASP A 26 1.45 9.14 3.07
CA ASP A 26 0.14 8.67 3.51
C ASP A 26 -0.62 8.21 2.25
N VAL A 27 -0.99 6.94 2.21
CA VAL A 27 -1.60 6.30 1.06
C VAL A 27 -2.72 5.36 1.50
N VAL A 28 -3.79 5.32 0.70
CA VAL A 28 -4.86 4.34 0.82
C VAL A 28 -4.79 3.41 -0.37
N GLY A 29 -5.00 2.13 -0.15
CA GLY A 29 -4.92 1.13 -1.22
C GLY A 29 -5.70 -0.14 -0.92
N VAL A 30 -5.54 -1.10 -1.82
CA VAL A 30 -6.10 -2.44 -1.74
C VAL A 30 -5.00 -3.46 -1.97
N HIS A 31 -4.82 -4.37 -1.03
CA HIS A 31 -4.10 -5.61 -1.29
C HIS A 31 -5.07 -6.63 -1.89
N ARG A 32 -4.72 -7.18 -3.05
CA ARG A 32 -5.40 -8.32 -3.65
C ARG A 32 -4.51 -9.54 -3.47
N ILE A 33 -4.98 -10.52 -2.71
CA ILE A 33 -4.20 -11.68 -2.27
C ILE A 33 -4.91 -12.94 -2.73
N GLU A 34 -4.21 -13.80 -3.46
CA GLU A 34 -4.70 -15.10 -3.89
C GLU A 34 -4.02 -16.19 -3.06
N PHE A 35 -4.83 -17.11 -2.54
CA PHE A 35 -4.34 -18.22 -1.73
C PHE A 35 -4.55 -19.58 -2.42
N GLN A 36 -3.51 -20.42 -2.40
CA GLN A 36 -3.57 -21.83 -2.78
C GLN A 36 -2.90 -22.65 -1.68
N ASP A 37 -3.58 -23.67 -1.18
CA ASP A 37 -3.10 -24.56 -0.10
C ASP A 37 -2.62 -23.80 1.15
N GLY A 38 -3.36 -22.75 1.51
CA GLY A 38 -3.06 -21.88 2.66
C GLY A 38 -1.85 -20.95 2.45
N LYS A 39 -1.27 -20.90 1.24
CA LYS A 39 -0.13 -20.05 0.89
C LYS A 39 -0.55 -18.94 -0.06
N ILE A 40 0.08 -17.79 0.06
CA ILE A 40 -0.09 -16.69 -0.90
C ILE A 40 0.64 -17.08 -2.20
N VAL A 41 -0.10 -17.17 -3.30
CA VAL A 41 0.46 -17.43 -4.63
C VAL A 41 0.50 -16.18 -5.50
N ARG A 42 -0.34 -15.19 -5.20
CA ARG A 42 -0.31 -13.87 -5.84
C ARG A 42 -0.61 -12.77 -4.83
N PHE A 43 0.15 -11.70 -4.94
CA PHE A 43 -0.05 -10.47 -4.17
C PHE A 43 0.04 -9.28 -5.12
N GLU A 44 -0.98 -8.44 -5.14
CA GLU A 44 -0.98 -7.16 -5.84
C GLU A 44 -1.26 -6.06 -4.83
N ASN A 45 -0.44 -5.02 -4.84
CA ASN A 45 -0.69 -3.80 -4.10
C ASN A 45 -1.18 -2.71 -5.05
N LEU A 46 -2.43 -2.31 -4.91
CA LEU A 46 -3.08 -1.32 -5.76
C LEU A 46 -3.30 -0.05 -4.94
N PHE A 47 -2.71 1.06 -5.38
CA PHE A 47 -2.88 2.35 -4.73
C PHE A 47 -2.80 3.49 -5.75
N ASP A 48 -3.34 4.65 -5.39
CA ASP A 48 -3.29 5.85 -6.22
C ASP A 48 -1.91 6.50 -6.12
N THR A 49 -1.12 6.37 -7.19
CA THR A 49 0.22 6.98 -7.29
C THR A 49 0.15 8.51 -7.22
N ALA A 50 -0.92 9.14 -7.70
CA ALA A 50 -1.06 10.59 -7.63
C ALA A 50 -1.26 11.05 -6.17
N SER A 51 -1.93 10.25 -5.33
CA SER A 51 -2.05 10.53 -3.89
C SER A 51 -0.72 10.41 -3.18
N LEU A 52 0.08 9.38 -3.50
CA LEU A 52 1.43 9.22 -2.98
C LEU A 52 2.31 10.41 -3.36
N GLU A 53 2.35 10.79 -4.65
CA GLU A 53 3.14 11.94 -5.11
C GLU A 53 2.75 13.25 -4.41
N ARG A 54 1.43 13.49 -4.22
CA ARG A 54 0.96 14.66 -3.46
C ARG A 54 1.42 14.61 -2.02
N SER A 55 1.39 13.45 -1.36
CA SER A 55 1.88 13.31 0.00
C SER A 55 3.37 13.62 0.11
N LEU A 56 4.18 13.06 -0.80
CA LEU A 56 5.62 13.29 -0.82
C LEU A 56 5.97 14.76 -1.09
N LYS A 57 5.26 15.42 -2.02
CA LYS A 57 5.43 16.85 -2.30
C LYS A 57 5.09 17.71 -1.08
N ARG A 58 4.00 17.40 -0.38
CA ARG A 58 3.62 18.11 0.85
C ARG A 58 4.68 17.96 1.94
N SER A 59 5.19 16.75 2.18
CA SER A 59 6.20 16.54 3.22
C SER A 59 7.47 17.36 2.95
N LYS A 60 7.96 17.39 1.71
CA LYS A 60 9.14 18.19 1.35
C LYS A 60 8.95 19.69 1.54
N ALA A 61 7.72 20.20 1.36
CA ALA A 61 7.42 21.62 1.57
C ALA A 61 7.53 22.07 3.04
N HIS A 62 7.43 21.14 3.99
CA HIS A 62 7.55 21.42 5.43
C HIS A 62 8.95 21.16 6.00
N ALA A 63 9.91 20.75 5.17
CA ALA A 63 11.29 20.49 5.56
C ALA A 63 12.23 21.71 5.35
N LEU A 64 11.69 22.84 4.87
CA LEU A 64 12.35 24.14 4.74
C LEU A 64 11.87 25.09 5.84
#